data_AF-A0A397EQC2-F1
#
_entry.id   AF-A0A397EQC2-F1
#
_cell.length_a   1.000
_cell.length_b   1.000
_cell.length_c   1.000
_cell.angle_alpha   90.00
_cell.angle_beta   90.00
_cell.angle_gamma   90.00
#
_symmetry.space_group_name_H-M   'P 1'
#
loop_
_entity.id
_entity.type
_entity.pdbx_description
1 polymer ?
#
loop_
_entity_poly.entity_id
_entity_poly.type
_entity_poly.pdbx_seq_one_letter_code
_entity_poly.pdbx_strand_id
1 'polypeptide(L)' 'MAPAEPLLCEYAAHYFPEPTTNNIAEYDGLIHGLQLAADMGFTHLTIFGDSQLVLRQMQGVYHLRHPGLRELYRSARV' A
#
# COMPACT_ATOMS: atom_id res chain seq x y z
N MET A 1 8.99 -12.58 19.16
CA MET A 1 9.32 -13.66 18.21
C MET A 1 8.28 -13.60 17.11
N ALA A 2 8.67 -13.42 15.84
CA ALA A 2 7.72 -13.47 14.73
C ALA A 2 7.12 -14.89 14.66
N PRO A 3 5.83 -15.04 14.27
CA PRO A 3 5.21 -16.35 14.19
C PRO A 3 5.96 -17.27 13.21
N ALA A 4 5.95 -18.58 13.48
CA ALA A 4 6.64 -19.58 12.68
C ALA A 4 6.07 -19.73 11.26
N GLU A 5 4.83 -19.28 11.05
CA GLU A 5 4.16 -19.24 9.76
C GLU A 5 3.64 -17.82 9.50
N PRO A 6 3.72 -17.32 8.24
CA PRO A 6 3.13 -16.04 7.90
C PRO A 6 1.62 -16.09 8.12
N LEU A 7 1.07 -15.05 8.74
CA LEU A 7 -0.37 -14.90 8.85
C LEU A 7 -0.94 -14.67 7.45
N LEU A 8 -1.69 -15.64 6.95
CA LEU A 8 -2.44 -15.51 5.70
C LEU A 8 -3.82 -14.94 6.03
N CYS A 9 -4.17 -13.82 5.40
CA CYS A 9 -5.51 -13.25 5.44
C CYS A 9 -6.09 -13.19 4.03
N GLU A 10 -7.38 -13.49 3.90
CA GLU A 10 -8.09 -13.21 2.66
C GLU A 10 -8.32 -11.70 2.56
N TYR A 11 -7.95 -11.12 1.42
CA TYR A 11 -8.16 -9.72 1.11
C TYR A 11 -8.97 -9.61 -0.18
N ALA A 12 -10.13 -8.97 -0.09
CA ALA A 12 -10.93 -8.63 -1.26
C ALA A 12 -10.30 -7.43 -1.96
N ALA A 13 -9.52 -7.68 -3.02
CA ALA A 13 -8.94 -6.62 -3.82
C ALA A 13 -10.02 -5.67 -4.37
N HIS A 14 -9.77 -4.38 -4.30
CA HIS A 14 -10.66 -3.37 -4.82
C HIS A 14 -10.68 -3.41 -6.36
N TYR A 15 -11.88 -3.58 -6.92
CA TYR A 15 -12.09 -3.52 -8.36
C TYR A 15 -12.37 -2.09 -8.82
N PHE A 16 -11.59 -1.62 -9.80
CA PHE A 16 -11.79 -0.32 -10.44
C PHE A 16 -12.72 -0.47 -11.66
N PRO A 17 -13.94 0.10 -11.63
CA PRO A 17 -14.88 0.01 -12.75
C PRO A 17 -14.49 0.94 -13.92
N GLU A 18 -13.74 1.99 -13.65
CA GLU A 18 -13.25 2.95 -14.64
C GLU A 18 -11.76 2.73 -14.94
N PRO A 19 -11.26 3.12 -16.13
CA PRO A 19 -9.85 3.03 -16.46
C PRO A 19 -8.96 3.70 -15.41
N THR A 20 -8.01 2.95 -14.87
CA THR A 20 -7.05 3.42 -13.86
C THR A 20 -5.61 3.18 -14.34
N THR A 21 -4.65 3.73 -13.62
CA THR A 21 -3.23 3.48 -13.88
C THR A 21 -2.69 2.41 -12.94
N ASN A 22 -1.64 1.70 -13.35
CA ASN A 22 -0.97 0.72 -12.49
C ASN A 22 -0.56 1.36 -11.15
N ASN A 23 0.02 2.55 -11.16
CA ASN A 23 0.47 3.22 -9.94
C ASN A 23 -0.68 3.53 -8.97
N ILE A 24 -1.88 3.86 -9.48
CA ILE A 24 -3.06 4.06 -8.63
C ILE A 24 -3.48 2.71 -8.01
N ALA A 25 -3.52 1.63 -8.78
CA ALA A 25 -3.85 0.30 -8.27
C ALA A 25 -2.84 -0.21 -7.23
N GLU A 26 -1.54 0.02 -7.44
CA GLU A 26 -0.49 -0.32 -6.48
C GLU A 26 -0.64 0.44 -5.17
N TYR A 27 -0.93 1.74 -5.24
CA TYR A 27 -1.21 2.55 -4.05
C TYR A 27 -2.46 2.08 -3.31
N ASP A 28 -3.52 1.76 -4.05
CA ASP A 28 -4.77 1.26 -3.47
C ASP A 28 -4.54 -0.06 -2.71
N GLY A 29 -3.84 -1.02 -3.32
CA GLY A 29 -3.46 -2.27 -2.66
C GLY A 29 -2.62 -2.04 -1.40
N LEU A 30 -1.65 -1.13 -1.45
CA LEU A 30 -0.83 -0.75 -0.30
C LEU A 30 -1.69 -0.17 0.84
N ILE A 31 -2.57 0.79 0.55
CA ILE A 31 -3.41 1.46 1.56
C ILE A 31 -4.33 0.46 2.25
N HIS A 32 -4.98 -0.42 1.48
CA HIS A 32 -5.87 -1.41 2.06
C HIS A 32 -5.12 -2.47 2.86
N GLY A 33 -3.93 -2.90 2.41
CA GLY A 33 -3.07 -3.80 3.19
C GLY A 33 -2.62 -3.18 4.52
N LEU A 34 -2.29 -1.89 4.51
CA LEU A 34 -1.98 -1.12 5.73
C LEU A 34 -3.19 -1.02 6.66
N GLN A 35 -4.37 -0.71 6.13
CA GLN A 35 -5.60 -0.62 6.92
C GLN A 35 -5.95 -1.97 7.55
N LEU A 36 -5.87 -3.05 6.78
CA LEU A 36 -6.11 -4.41 7.28
C LEU A 36 -5.14 -4.77 8.41
N ALA A 37 -3.84 -4.48 8.22
CA ALA A 37 -2.85 -4.74 9.26
C ALA A 37 -3.10 -3.89 10.53
N ALA A 38 -3.52 -2.64 10.37
CA ALA A 38 -3.91 -1.77 11.49
C ALA A 38 -5.15 -2.31 12.23
N ASP A 39 -6.17 -2.76 11.50
CA ASP A 39 -7.39 -3.37 12.06
C ASP A 39 -7.09 -4.65 12.84
N MET A 40 -6.05 -5.38 12.44
CA MET A 40 -5.53 -6.56 13.14
C MET A 40 -4.62 -6.21 14.33
N GLY A 41 -4.36 -4.93 14.59
CA GLY A 41 -3.57 -4.44 15.73
C GLY A 41 -2.06 -4.43 15.50
N PHE A 42 -1.58 -4.57 14.26
CA PHE A 42 -0.16 -4.45 13.97
C PHE A 42 0.27 -2.98 13.96
N THR A 43 1.38 -2.69 14.64
CA THR A 43 1.94 -1.32 14.76
C THR A 43 3.28 -1.14 14.04
N HIS A 44 3.91 -2.25 13.65
CA HIS A 44 5.20 -2.26 12.96
C HIS A 44 5.13 -3.30 11.84
N LEU A 45 5.39 -2.85 10.61
CA LEU A 45 5.24 -3.65 9.41
C LEU A 45 6.48 -3.51 8.53
N THR A 46 6.86 -4.61 7.87
CA THR A 46 7.79 -4.59 6.74
C THR A 46 7.00 -4.92 5.49
N ILE A 47 6.98 -3.99 4.54
CA ILE A 47 6.18 -4.10 3.32
C ILE A 47 7.09 -4.50 2.17
N PHE A 48 6.65 -5.51 1.42
CA PHE A 48 7.32 -5.99 0.21
C PHE A 48 6.39 -5.78 -0.99
N GLY A 49 6.96 -5.33 -2.11
CA GLY A 49 6.25 -5.12 -3.37
C GLY A 49 7.23 -5.02 -4.52
N ASP A 50 6.73 -5.12 -5.75
CA ASP A 50 7.50 -5.01 -6.99
C ASP A 50 7.42 -3.60 -7.62
N SER A 51 6.47 -2.77 -7.17
CA SER A 51 6.35 -1.38 -7.61
C SER A 51 7.48 -0.49 -7.09
N GLN A 52 8.55 -0.38 -7.88
CA GLN A 52 9.68 0.50 -7.57
C GLN A 52 9.24 1.94 -7.32
N LEU A 53 8.27 2.46 -8.08
CA LEU A 53 7.78 3.84 -7.92
C LEU A 53 7.14 4.04 -6.55
N VAL A 54 6.17 3.20 -6.18
CA VAL A 54 5.44 3.32 -4.91
C VAL A 54 6.41 3.16 -3.74
N LEU A 55 7.24 2.13 -3.75
CA LEU A 55 8.21 1.89 -2.68
C LEU A 55 9.20 3.05 -2.52
N ARG A 56 9.74 3.58 -3.62
CA ARG A 56 10.67 4.72 -3.56
C ARG A 56 9.98 6.02 -3.12
N GLN A 57 8.71 6.24 -3.47
CA GLN A 57 7.94 7.39 -2.98
C GLN A 57 7.64 7.25 -1.48
N MET A 58 7.26 6.06 -1.01
CA MET A 58 7.04 5.78 0.42
C MET A 58 8.31 5.93 1.26
N GLN A 59 9.47 5.60 0.70
CA GLN A 59 10.78 5.87 1.31
C GLN A 59 11.22 7.35 1.23
N GLY A 60 10.45 8.22 0.56
CA GLY A 60 10.80 9.64 0.37
C GLY A 60 11.92 9.89 -0.66
N VAL A 61 12.38 8.86 -1.37
CA VAL A 61 13.44 8.95 -2.38
C VAL A 61 12.93 9.60 -3.66
N TYR A 62 11.71 9.27 -4.08
CA TYR A 62 11.08 9.83 -5.27
C TYR A 62 10.04 10.89 -4.93
N HIS A 63 10.07 12.00 -5.66
CA HIS A 63 9.09 13.07 -5.51
C HIS A 63 7.76 12.71 -6.16
N LEU A 64 6.65 13.10 -5.51
CA LEU A 64 5.32 13.02 -6.08
C LEU A 64 5.06 14.16 -7.06
N ARG A 65 5.01 13.80 -8.34
CA ARG A 65 4.72 14.74 -9.42
C ARG A 65 3.27 14.68 -9.88
N HIS A 66 2.64 13.51 -9.82
CA HIS A 66 1.26 13.31 -10.29
C HIS A 66 0.24 13.79 -9.23
N PRO A 67 -0.63 14.76 -9.54
CA PRO A 67 -1.61 15.28 -8.58
C PRO A 67 -2.53 14.20 -8.03
N GLY A 68 -2.99 13.28 -8.88
CA GLY A 68 -3.87 12.17 -8.48
C GLY A 68 -3.23 11.15 -7.53
N LEU A 69 -1.90 11.11 -7.41
CA LEU A 69 -1.21 10.23 -6.46
C LEU A 69 -0.98 10.90 -5.10
N ARG A 70 -1.13 12.22 -5.00
CA ARG A 70 -0.82 12.96 -3.78
C ARG A 70 -1.72 12.55 -2.62
N GLU A 71 -3.00 12.31 -2.90
CA GLU A 71 -3.94 11.91 -1.85
C GLU A 71 -3.69 10.47 -1.41
N LEU A 72 -3.52 9.55 -2.36
CA LEU A 72 -3.14 8.16 -2.07
C LEU A 72 -1.85 8.07 -1.25
N TYR A 73 -0.85 8.87 -1.61
CA TYR A 73 0.39 8.93 -0.85
C TYR A 73 0.21 9.36 0.60
N ARG A 74 -0.66 10.35 0.86
CA ARG A 74 -0.96 10.80 2.21
C ARG A 74 -1.66 9.71 3.00
N SER A 75 -2.66 9.06 2.39
CA SER A 75 -3.39 7.94 2.99
C SER A 75 -2.49 6.74 3.30
N ALA A 76 -1.39 6.54 2.58
CA ALA A 76 -0.45 5.46 2.86
C ALA A 76 0.55 5.76 4.00
N ARG A 77 0.58 6.99 4.54
CA ARG A 77 1.57 7.43 5.55
C ARG A 77 0.98 7.69 6.93
N VAL A 78 -0.19 7.11 7.23
CA VAL A 78 -0.90 7.27 8.51
C VAL A 78 -0.06 6.83 9.70
#